data_AF-A0A7R9THF1-F1
#
_entry.id   AF-A0A7R9THF1-F1
#
_cell.length_a   1.000
_cell.length_b   1.000
_cell.length_c   1.000
_cell.angle_alpha   90.00
_cell.angle_beta   90.00
_cell.angle_gamma   90.00
#
_symmetry.space_group_name_H-M   'P 1'
#
loop_
_entity.id
_entity.type
_entity.pdbx_description
1 polymer ?
#
loop_
_entity_poly.entity_id
_entity_poly.type
_entity_poly.pdbx_seq_one_letter_code
_entity_poly.pdbx_strand_id
1 'polypeptide(L)'
;RESHRGGGGGGASGSGDAFHGHVGHEIDRAAATEAGKVATQLLDTLKRIARDGRDDAEPWCAPGVGDGDPVGPVFSFLLGERDDEAGVLLALAYPDRVGVRRSKGGAFALSNGKGAASVPSSDVMSREDVIAIAELGGGGGGDAAARNDRARLAAPVPLAALLPASGDAPAGCLHDALCETRDVVAWAAASKAIVARRQLRVGEAVIRETAFAPAPEAVVDAMLQGVRAIGVKNALGWSEKTEQWRRRVMWSRDSGDDALPDLSDAALEASLEEWLAPMLPGVTSVSALRKLDGDGLLRCMVDYESSRRVEASCPTHVVVPSGSKLPVDYGAPGGTPVLRARLQELFGMTETPRAGANKTVAMEVHLLSPAGRPVQVTTDLKSFWANAYHDVAKEMRGRYPKHYWPEDPTTAEATNRAKPRKTK
;
A
#
# COMPACT_ATOMS: atom_id res chain seq x y z
N ARG A 1 74.11 -4.59 -14.85
CA ARG A 1 75.17 -5.36 -14.16
C ARG A 1 74.62 -5.67 -12.78
N GLU A 2 73.87 -6.77 -12.72
CA GLU A 2 74.22 -8.03 -12.00
C GLU A 2 73.53 -7.99 -10.63
N SER A 3 72.43 -8.69 -10.32
CA SER A 3 72.04 -10.11 -10.41
C SER A 3 72.80 -11.05 -9.47
N HIS A 4 72.19 -11.39 -8.31
CA HIS A 4 71.77 -12.75 -7.88
C HIS A 4 71.42 -12.79 -6.37
N ARG A 5 70.17 -13.13 -6.00
CA ARG A 5 69.60 -14.48 -5.62
C ARG A 5 70.15 -15.01 -4.29
N GLY A 6 69.40 -15.50 -3.30
CA GLY A 6 67.96 -15.77 -3.07
C GLY A 6 67.79 -16.19 -1.58
N GLY A 7 66.60 -16.12 -0.96
CA GLY A 7 65.63 -17.21 -0.97
C GLY A 7 64.69 -17.19 0.26
N GLY A 8 63.41 -17.54 0.02
CA GLY A 8 62.35 -17.95 0.96
C GLY A 8 61.68 -16.84 1.79
N GLY A 9 60.38 -16.59 1.81
CA GLY A 9 59.21 -17.35 1.37
C GLY A 9 58.17 -17.36 2.51
N GLY A 10 57.04 -16.66 2.36
CA GLY A 10 55.91 -16.72 3.30
C GLY A 10 55.05 -15.46 3.25
N GLY A 11 53.90 -15.52 2.57
CA GLY A 11 53.10 -14.38 2.14
C GLY A 11 52.37 -13.63 3.25
N ALA A 12 52.41 -12.30 3.16
CA ALA A 12 51.51 -11.38 3.84
C ALA A 12 50.40 -10.97 2.86
N SER A 13 49.20 -11.50 3.03
CA SER A 13 47.97 -10.92 2.50
C SER A 13 47.20 -10.32 3.66
N GLY A 14 47.27 -8.99 3.80
CA GLY A 14 46.44 -8.24 4.73
C GLY A 14 44.99 -8.26 4.26
N SER A 15 44.13 -8.89 5.05
CA SER A 15 42.67 -8.70 5.02
C SER A 15 42.27 -8.07 6.33
N GLY A 16 41.52 -6.97 6.25
CA GLY A 16 41.10 -6.16 7.38
C GLY A 16 40.45 -6.96 8.50
N ASP A 17 41.00 -6.79 9.70
CA ASP A 17 40.49 -7.32 10.95
C ASP A 17 39.42 -6.35 11.48
N ALA A 18 38.17 -6.78 11.48
CA ALA A 18 37.08 -6.10 12.15
C ALA A 18 36.16 -7.15 12.80
N PHE A 19 36.07 -7.06 14.13
CA PHE A 19 35.14 -7.77 15.01
C PHE A 19 35.46 -9.24 15.35
N HIS A 20 36.50 -9.40 16.17
CA HIS A 20 36.50 -10.40 17.25
C HIS A 20 36.42 -9.68 18.60
N GLY A 21 35.34 -9.95 19.35
CA GLY A 21 35.16 -9.37 20.68
C GLY A 21 33.76 -9.47 21.26
N HIS A 22 32.99 -10.54 21.02
CA HIS A 22 31.94 -10.90 21.97
C HIS A 22 32.62 -11.53 23.17
N VAL A 23 32.97 -10.68 24.14
CA VAL A 23 33.37 -11.12 25.47
C VAL A 23 32.19 -11.86 26.06
N GLY A 24 32.34 -13.17 26.27
CA GLY A 24 31.39 -13.94 27.05
C GLY A 24 31.28 -13.26 28.41
N HIS A 25 30.10 -12.70 28.71
CA HIS A 25 29.79 -12.37 30.08
C HIS A 25 29.68 -13.71 30.81
N GLU A 26 30.76 -14.14 31.45
CA GLU A 26 30.64 -14.98 32.64
C GLU A 26 29.63 -14.25 33.52
N ILE A 27 28.42 -14.82 33.61
CA ILE A 27 27.50 -14.46 34.68
C ILE A 27 28.34 -14.62 35.93
N ASP A 28 28.65 -13.51 36.60
CA ASP A 28 29.37 -13.54 37.86
C ASP A 28 28.51 -14.41 38.78
N ARG A 29 28.96 -15.66 38.96
CA ARG A 29 28.22 -16.65 39.74
C ARG A 29 28.09 -16.16 41.17
N ALA A 30 29.02 -15.33 41.66
CA ALA A 30 28.89 -14.69 42.96
C ALA A 30 27.77 -13.64 42.93
N ALA A 31 27.68 -12.78 41.91
CA ALA A 31 26.59 -11.80 41.80
C ALA A 31 25.21 -12.46 41.61
N ALA A 32 25.11 -13.53 40.82
CA ALA A 32 23.87 -14.31 40.68
C ALA A 32 23.51 -15.08 41.97
N THR A 33 24.53 -15.59 42.69
CA THR A 33 24.33 -16.22 44.00
C THR A 33 23.91 -15.20 45.05
N GLU A 34 24.46 -13.99 45.02
CA GLU A 34 24.06 -12.91 45.93
C GLU A 34 22.66 -12.38 45.61
N ALA A 35 22.31 -12.19 44.34
CA ALA A 35 20.94 -11.87 43.95
C ALA A 35 19.95 -12.98 44.35
N GLY A 36 20.34 -14.25 44.20
CA GLY A 36 19.57 -15.40 44.68
C GLY A 36 19.43 -15.42 46.20
N LYS A 37 20.49 -15.08 46.94
CA LYS A 37 20.44 -14.95 48.41
C LYS A 37 19.53 -13.80 48.83
N VAL A 38 19.62 -12.63 48.19
CA VAL A 38 18.76 -11.47 48.47
C VAL A 38 17.30 -11.79 48.17
N ALA A 39 16.98 -12.41 47.03
CA ALA A 39 15.63 -12.85 46.70
C ALA A 39 15.10 -13.92 47.69
N THR A 40 15.95 -14.88 48.06
CA THR A 40 15.61 -15.91 49.06
C THR A 40 15.39 -15.30 50.44
N GLN A 41 16.21 -14.31 50.82
CA GLN A 41 16.12 -13.62 52.09
C GLN A 41 14.89 -12.70 52.14
N LEU A 42 14.53 -12.05 51.02
CA LEU A 42 13.29 -11.30 50.87
C LEU A 42 12.07 -12.23 50.98
N LEU A 43 12.10 -13.37 50.28
CA LEU A 43 11.04 -14.37 50.29
C LEU A 43 10.89 -15.05 51.66
N ASP A 44 11.99 -15.37 52.35
CA ASP A 44 11.97 -15.93 53.70
C ASP A 44 11.48 -14.92 54.73
N THR A 45 11.78 -13.63 54.54
CA THR A 45 11.27 -12.56 55.38
C THR A 45 9.77 -12.42 55.19
N LEU A 46 9.28 -12.38 53.95
CA LEU A 46 7.85 -12.38 53.61
C LEU A 46 7.12 -13.60 54.17
N LYS A 47 7.74 -14.80 54.11
CA LYS A 47 7.19 -16.04 54.71
C LYS A 47 7.17 -16.02 56.24
N ARG A 48 8.14 -15.36 56.88
CA ARG A 48 8.18 -15.21 58.34
C ARG A 48 7.08 -14.25 58.81
N ILE A 49 6.92 -13.13 58.10
CA ILE A 49 5.85 -12.14 58.31
C ILE A 49 4.46 -12.78 58.14
N ALA A 50 4.27 -13.64 57.14
CA ALA A 50 3.02 -14.36 56.92
C ALA A 50 2.70 -15.43 57.99
N ARG A 51 3.70 -15.90 58.74
CA ARG A 51 3.51 -16.89 59.83
C ARG A 51 3.24 -16.23 61.18
N ASP A 52 3.84 -15.07 61.44
CA ASP A 52 3.74 -14.40 62.74
C ASP A 52 2.57 -13.39 62.80
N GLY A 53 1.87 -13.15 61.68
CA GLY A 53 0.73 -12.21 61.56
C GLY A 53 -0.64 -12.77 61.93
N ARG A 54 -0.78 -13.47 63.07
CA ARG A 54 -2.08 -13.62 63.75
C ARG A 54 -1.91 -13.14 65.19
N ASP A 55 -2.08 -11.84 65.37
CA ASP A 55 -2.82 -11.24 66.49
C ASP A 55 -2.73 -9.71 66.34
N ASP A 56 -3.81 -9.14 65.82
CA ASP A 56 -4.40 -7.87 66.20
C ASP A 56 -3.48 -6.64 66.40
N ALA A 57 -3.20 -5.91 65.31
CA ALA A 57 -3.54 -4.48 65.12
C ALA A 57 -2.64 -3.83 64.05
N GLU A 58 -3.30 -3.25 63.05
CA GLU A 58 -2.80 -2.51 61.88
C GLU A 58 -2.23 -3.32 60.70
N PRO A 59 -2.69 -3.05 59.45
CA PRO A 59 -2.08 -3.62 58.24
C PRO A 59 -0.66 -3.07 58.09
N TRP A 60 0.33 -3.93 58.28
CA TRP A 60 1.74 -3.59 58.13
C TRP A 60 2.23 -3.91 56.70
N CYS A 61 2.68 -2.89 55.98
CA CYS A 61 3.38 -3.01 54.70
C CYS A 61 4.90 -3.01 54.93
N ALA A 62 5.64 -3.79 54.14
CA ALA A 62 7.10 -3.83 54.21
C ALA A 62 7.70 -2.43 53.88
N PRO A 63 8.55 -1.85 54.74
CA PRO A 63 9.16 -0.56 54.46
C PRO A 63 10.19 -0.68 53.33
N GLY A 64 10.00 0.06 52.23
CA GLY A 64 11.10 0.37 51.30
C GLY A 64 11.23 -0.46 50.02
N VAL A 65 10.14 -0.93 49.42
CA VAL A 65 10.11 -1.00 47.94
C VAL A 65 9.86 0.44 47.41
N GLY A 66 10.80 1.35 47.71
CA GLY A 66 10.74 2.80 47.44
C GLY A 66 9.76 3.62 48.30
N ASP A 67 9.69 4.95 48.08
CA ASP A 67 8.68 5.91 48.58
C ASP A 67 7.24 5.60 48.06
N GLY A 68 6.93 4.32 47.86
CA GLY A 68 5.67 3.85 47.29
C GLY A 68 4.51 3.97 48.27
N ASP A 69 3.33 4.27 47.71
CA ASP A 69 2.07 4.30 48.43
C ASP A 69 1.76 2.93 49.06
N PRO A 70 1.72 2.79 50.41
CA PRO A 70 1.41 1.53 51.09
C PRO A 70 -0.03 1.06 50.84
N VAL A 71 -0.89 1.91 50.26
CA VAL A 71 -2.28 1.60 49.88
C VAL A 71 -2.38 1.12 48.42
N GLY A 72 -1.25 1.05 47.71
CA GLY A 72 -1.19 0.57 46.33
C GLY A 72 -1.71 -0.86 46.18
N PRO A 73 -2.24 -1.21 45.00
CA PRO A 73 -2.78 -2.55 44.77
C PRO A 73 -1.67 -3.60 44.81
N VAL A 74 -1.86 -4.63 45.64
CA VAL A 74 -0.99 -5.79 45.68
C VAL A 74 -1.51 -6.81 44.68
N PHE A 75 -0.70 -7.13 43.67
CA PHE A 75 -1.06 -8.09 42.64
C PHE A 75 -0.86 -9.52 43.17
N SER A 76 -1.86 -10.39 43.01
CA SER A 76 -1.83 -11.76 43.56
C SER A 76 -0.67 -12.61 43.08
N PHE A 77 -0.16 -12.35 41.86
CA PHE A 77 1.02 -13.05 41.33
C PHE A 77 2.34 -12.60 41.97
N LEU A 78 2.37 -11.49 42.72
CA LEU A 78 3.53 -11.01 43.50
C LEU A 78 3.53 -11.55 44.94
N LEU A 79 2.57 -12.41 45.29
CA LEU A 79 2.44 -13.02 46.61
C LEU A 79 3.00 -14.45 46.66
N GLY A 80 3.83 -14.83 45.69
CA GLY A 80 4.61 -16.08 45.72
C GLY A 80 3.83 -17.36 45.42
N GLU A 81 2.63 -17.28 44.84
CA GLU A 81 1.84 -18.46 44.51
C GLU A 81 2.30 -19.17 43.20
N ARG A 82 3.17 -18.56 42.37
CA ARG A 82 3.68 -19.07 41.07
C ARG A 82 5.07 -18.52 40.67
N ASP A 83 5.70 -19.10 39.63
CA ASP A 83 6.97 -18.66 38.99
C ASP A 83 6.86 -17.33 38.21
N ASP A 84 5.74 -16.61 38.36
CA ASP A 84 5.37 -15.44 37.56
C ASP A 84 6.13 -14.16 37.97
N GLU A 85 6.63 -14.10 39.21
CA GLU A 85 7.42 -12.97 39.73
C GLU A 85 8.73 -12.77 38.97
N ALA A 86 9.36 -13.87 38.57
CA ALA A 86 10.60 -13.83 37.80
C ALA A 86 10.39 -13.15 36.44
N GLY A 87 9.25 -13.38 35.78
CA GLY A 87 8.94 -12.74 34.51
C GLY A 87 8.73 -11.23 34.64
N VAL A 88 8.08 -10.79 35.72
CA VAL A 88 7.86 -9.36 35.98
C VAL A 88 9.17 -8.63 36.23
N LEU A 89 10.05 -9.20 37.06
CA LEU A 89 11.39 -8.63 37.31
C LEU A 89 12.25 -8.62 36.05
N LEU A 90 12.21 -9.70 35.26
CA LEU A 90 12.95 -9.78 34.00
C LEU A 90 12.44 -8.80 32.96
N ALA A 91 11.13 -8.55 32.88
CA ALA A 91 10.55 -7.57 31.96
C ALA A 91 11.02 -6.13 32.27
N LEU A 92 11.25 -5.81 33.55
CA LEU A 92 11.82 -4.53 33.97
C LEU A 92 13.33 -4.44 33.72
N ALA A 93 14.06 -5.55 33.95
CA ALA A 93 15.50 -5.60 33.73
C ALA A 93 15.88 -5.58 32.22
N TYR A 94 15.06 -6.21 31.38
CA TYR A 94 15.27 -6.35 29.94
C TYR A 94 14.00 -5.97 29.16
N PRO A 95 13.57 -4.69 29.20
CA PRO A 95 12.32 -4.25 28.56
C PRO A 95 12.34 -4.38 27.04
N ASP A 96 13.51 -4.43 26.43
CA ASP A 96 13.76 -4.68 25.00
C ASP A 96 13.60 -6.15 24.58
N ARG A 97 13.43 -7.07 25.56
CA ARG A 97 13.34 -8.52 25.36
C ARG A 97 12.02 -9.12 25.83
N VAL A 98 10.98 -8.30 25.94
CA VAL A 98 9.62 -8.76 26.16
C VAL A 98 9.08 -9.32 24.86
N GLY A 99 8.73 -10.61 24.86
CA GLY A 99 8.23 -11.35 23.73
C GLY A 99 6.71 -11.49 23.79
N VAL A 100 5.98 -11.03 22.77
CA VAL A 100 4.53 -11.27 22.63
C VAL A 100 4.27 -12.31 21.56
N ARG A 101 3.47 -13.32 21.87
CA ARG A 101 3.20 -14.44 20.99
C ARG A 101 2.54 -14.01 19.68
N ARG A 102 3.11 -14.41 18.53
CA ARG A 102 2.55 -14.11 17.19
C ARG A 102 1.63 -15.20 16.65
N SER A 103 1.98 -16.45 16.89
CA SER A 103 1.27 -17.59 16.33
C SER A 103 1.36 -18.82 17.23
N LYS A 104 0.52 -19.81 16.93
CA LYS A 104 0.71 -21.15 17.47
C LYS A 104 2.09 -21.68 17.04
N GLY A 105 2.82 -22.31 17.95
CA GLY A 105 4.16 -22.87 17.67
C GLY A 105 5.35 -22.14 18.31
N GLY A 106 5.13 -21.25 19.28
CA GLY A 106 6.20 -20.70 20.12
C GLY A 106 7.02 -19.58 19.46
N ALA A 107 6.45 -18.86 18.50
CA ALA A 107 7.08 -17.67 17.91
C ALA A 107 6.59 -16.40 18.62
N PHE A 108 7.53 -15.56 19.03
CA PHE A 108 7.29 -14.33 19.80
C PHE A 108 7.88 -13.11 19.08
N ALA A 109 7.10 -12.03 18.99
CA ALA A 109 7.56 -10.70 18.58
C ALA A 109 8.31 -10.05 19.74
N LEU A 110 9.53 -9.58 19.53
CA LEU A 110 10.26 -8.86 20.58
C LEU A 110 9.88 -7.38 20.59
N SER A 111 9.85 -6.80 21.79
CA SER A 111 9.57 -5.38 22.03
C SER A 111 10.57 -4.43 21.37
N ASN A 112 11.80 -4.88 21.11
CA ASN A 112 12.81 -4.10 20.37
C ASN A 112 12.52 -3.90 18.87
N GLY A 113 11.48 -4.54 18.33
CA GLY A 113 11.05 -4.40 16.92
C GLY A 113 11.96 -5.04 15.87
N LYS A 114 13.14 -5.57 16.23
CA LYS A 114 14.16 -6.07 15.29
C LYS A 114 14.38 -7.58 15.35
N GLY A 115 13.58 -8.32 16.09
CA GLY A 115 13.71 -9.77 16.20
C GLY A 115 12.40 -10.49 16.48
N ALA A 116 12.43 -11.80 16.24
CA ALA A 116 11.46 -12.72 16.78
C ALA A 116 12.22 -13.78 17.59
N ALA A 117 11.69 -14.16 18.74
CA ALA A 117 12.21 -15.25 19.53
C ALA A 117 11.41 -16.52 19.24
N SER A 118 12.09 -17.66 19.29
CA SER A 118 11.48 -18.98 19.15
C SER A 118 11.67 -19.79 20.43
N VAL A 119 10.60 -20.46 20.81
CA VAL A 119 10.52 -21.44 21.89
C VAL A 119 10.05 -22.76 21.27
N PRO A 120 10.67 -23.91 21.58
CA PRO A 120 10.20 -25.21 21.07
C PRO A 120 8.72 -25.44 21.38
N SER A 121 7.97 -25.99 20.43
CA SER A 121 6.52 -26.23 20.61
C SER A 121 6.17 -27.23 21.71
N SER A 122 7.14 -28.05 22.15
CA SER A 122 7.02 -28.95 23.29
C SER A 122 7.18 -28.25 24.64
N ASP A 123 7.79 -27.07 24.65
CA ASP A 123 8.03 -26.29 25.87
C ASP A 123 6.74 -25.61 26.33
N VAL A 124 6.56 -25.51 27.65
CA VAL A 124 5.39 -24.87 28.28
C VAL A 124 5.33 -23.39 27.91
N MET A 125 6.49 -22.72 27.81
CA MET A 125 6.61 -21.31 27.44
C MET A 125 6.05 -21.01 26.05
N SER A 126 5.94 -22.01 25.15
CA SER A 126 5.37 -21.81 23.81
C SER A 126 3.86 -21.53 23.81
N ARG A 127 3.21 -21.73 24.97
CA ARG A 127 1.77 -21.53 25.20
C ARG A 127 1.47 -20.19 25.84
N GLU A 128 2.46 -19.56 26.46
CA GLU A 128 2.32 -18.26 27.11
C GLU A 128 2.10 -17.14 26.09
N ASP A 129 1.27 -16.17 26.45
CA ASP A 129 0.98 -15.04 25.57
C ASP A 129 2.11 -14.00 25.58
N VAL A 130 2.75 -13.82 26.74
CA VAL A 130 3.88 -12.90 26.93
C VAL A 130 4.97 -13.56 27.77
N ILE A 131 6.22 -13.39 27.34
CA ILE A 131 7.40 -13.89 28.06
C ILE A 131 8.45 -12.77 28.18
N ALA A 132 9.25 -12.81 29.24
CA ALA A 132 10.45 -12.00 29.38
C ALA A 132 11.67 -12.89 29.21
N ILE A 133 12.59 -12.50 28.33
CA ILE A 133 13.73 -13.35 27.95
C ILE A 133 15.02 -12.81 28.57
N ALA A 134 15.60 -13.59 29.48
CA ALA A 134 16.88 -13.29 30.11
C ALA A 134 18.05 -13.59 29.16
N GLU A 135 18.02 -14.75 28.50
CA GLU A 135 19.06 -15.20 27.58
C GLU A 135 18.48 -15.57 26.21
N LEU A 136 18.92 -14.83 25.18
CA LEU A 136 18.75 -15.18 23.78
C LEU A 136 19.98 -15.97 23.32
N GLY A 137 19.75 -17.12 22.71
CA GLY A 137 20.76 -17.90 22.01
C GLY A 137 20.72 -17.61 20.51
N GLY A 138 21.90 -17.43 19.90
CA GLY A 138 22.00 -17.31 18.45
C GLY A 138 21.45 -18.55 17.75
N GLY A 139 20.57 -18.34 16.76
CA GLY A 139 20.14 -19.36 15.81
C GLY A 139 21.28 -19.74 14.88
N GLY A 140 22.28 -20.46 15.39
CA GLY A 140 23.42 -20.92 14.61
C GLY A 140 23.03 -22.07 13.69
N GLY A 141 22.94 -21.82 12.39
CA GLY A 141 23.05 -22.85 11.36
C GLY A 141 22.32 -22.56 10.06
N GLY A 142 23.06 -22.05 9.06
CA GLY A 142 23.04 -22.45 7.63
C GLY A 142 21.77 -22.39 6.78
N ASP A 143 20.58 -22.42 7.36
CA ASP A 143 19.31 -22.55 6.64
C ASP A 143 18.43 -21.33 6.87
N ALA A 144 17.87 -20.80 5.79
CA ALA A 144 17.01 -19.60 5.77
C ALA A 144 15.71 -19.70 6.62
N ALA A 145 15.52 -20.83 7.33
CA ALA A 145 14.47 -21.11 8.30
C ALA A 145 14.85 -20.71 9.75
N ALA A 146 16.13 -20.47 10.06
CA ALA A 146 16.62 -20.04 11.38
C ALA A 146 16.71 -18.50 11.46
N ARG A 147 15.60 -17.79 11.21
CA ARG A 147 15.55 -16.31 11.27
C ARG A 147 15.21 -15.73 12.65
N ASN A 148 14.88 -16.59 13.62
CA ASN A 148 14.47 -16.19 14.96
C ASN A 148 15.56 -16.59 15.96
N ASP A 149 15.87 -15.70 16.90
CA ASP A 149 16.71 -16.04 18.04
C ASP A 149 16.01 -17.10 18.89
N ARG A 150 16.77 -17.97 19.54
CA ARG A 150 16.19 -18.98 20.43
C ARG A 150 16.13 -18.42 21.84
N ALA A 151 14.94 -18.37 22.44
CA ALA A 151 14.84 -18.09 23.87
C ALA A 151 15.42 -19.30 24.64
N ARG A 152 16.53 -19.09 25.35
CA ARG A 152 17.17 -20.12 26.17
C ARG A 152 16.69 -20.10 27.61
N LEU A 153 16.56 -18.89 28.16
CA LEU A 153 16.03 -18.64 29.49
C LEU A 153 14.99 -17.54 29.38
N ALA A 154 13.75 -17.89 29.70
CA ALA A 154 12.62 -16.99 29.71
C ALA A 154 11.68 -17.35 30.86
N ALA A 155 10.90 -16.37 31.31
CA ALA A 155 9.85 -16.55 32.29
C ALA A 155 8.53 -15.98 31.76
N PRO A 156 7.38 -16.55 32.15
CA PRO A 156 6.08 -16.03 31.75
C PRO A 156 5.85 -14.66 32.36
N VAL A 157 5.30 -13.72 31.59
CA VAL A 157 4.84 -12.43 32.12
C VAL A 157 3.32 -12.49 32.18
N PRO A 158 2.72 -12.39 33.37
CA PRO A 158 1.27 -12.35 33.49
C PRO A 158 0.70 -11.21 32.65
N LEU A 159 -0.22 -11.52 31.75
CA LEU A 159 -0.85 -10.50 30.91
C LEU A 159 -1.48 -9.39 31.76
N ALA A 160 -2.06 -9.76 32.91
CA ALA A 160 -2.63 -8.81 33.88
C ALA A 160 -1.64 -7.75 34.38
N ALA A 161 -0.32 -8.04 34.38
CA ALA A 161 0.71 -7.05 34.74
C ALA A 161 0.86 -5.94 33.69
N LEU A 162 0.44 -6.17 32.44
CA LEU A 162 0.64 -5.27 31.30
C LEU A 162 -0.65 -4.56 30.86
N LEU A 163 -1.80 -4.99 31.37
CA LEU A 163 -3.10 -4.44 30.97
C LEU A 163 -3.37 -3.07 31.61
N PRO A 164 -4.06 -2.16 30.90
CA PRO A 164 -4.52 -0.90 31.47
C PRO A 164 -5.58 -1.16 32.54
N ALA A 165 -5.85 -0.14 33.36
CA ALA A 165 -6.98 -0.16 34.30
C ALA A 165 -8.30 -0.45 33.56
N SER A 166 -9.18 -1.21 34.20
CA SER A 166 -10.47 -1.59 33.62
C SER A 166 -11.55 -1.68 34.68
N GLY A 167 -12.55 -0.80 34.61
CA GLY A 167 -13.57 -0.68 35.64
C GLY A 167 -12.92 -0.32 36.98
N ASP A 168 -13.22 -1.10 38.01
CA ASP A 168 -12.65 -0.92 39.35
C ASP A 168 -11.28 -1.61 39.53
N ALA A 169 -10.81 -2.37 38.52
CA ALA A 169 -9.51 -3.03 38.58
C ALA A 169 -8.40 -2.03 38.21
N PRO A 170 -7.36 -1.89 39.05
CA PRO A 170 -6.22 -1.02 38.76
C PRO A 170 -5.43 -1.53 37.54
N ALA A 171 -4.63 -0.65 36.95
CA ALA A 171 -3.69 -1.05 35.90
C ALA A 171 -2.67 -2.07 36.46
N GLY A 172 -2.17 -2.95 35.59
CA GLY A 172 -1.11 -3.88 35.95
C GLY A 172 0.19 -3.16 36.35
N CYS A 173 0.99 -3.77 37.23
CA CYS A 173 2.22 -3.17 37.77
C CYS A 173 3.28 -2.76 36.72
N LEU A 174 3.22 -3.30 35.50
CA LEU A 174 4.14 -2.98 34.41
C LEU A 174 3.52 -2.06 33.35
N HIS A 175 2.23 -1.76 33.45
CA HIS A 175 1.51 -1.03 32.40
C HIS A 175 2.13 0.34 32.13
N ASP A 176 2.23 1.19 33.16
CA ASP A 176 2.73 2.56 33.00
C ASP A 176 4.22 2.61 32.63
N ALA A 177 4.99 1.58 33.02
CA ALA A 177 6.43 1.52 32.79
C ALA A 177 6.78 1.01 31.39
N LEU A 178 6.03 0.05 30.85
CA LEU A 178 6.41 -0.70 29.64
C LEU A 178 5.41 -0.59 28.49
N CYS A 179 4.15 -0.25 28.78
CA CYS A 179 3.09 -0.28 27.80
C CYS A 179 2.74 1.11 27.25
N GLU A 180 2.39 1.14 25.97
CA GLU A 180 1.83 2.32 25.32
C GLU A 180 0.63 1.94 24.46
N THR A 181 -0.28 2.89 24.29
CA THR A 181 -1.40 2.78 23.35
C THR A 181 -1.08 3.60 22.10
N ARG A 182 -1.15 2.97 20.94
CA ARG A 182 -0.97 3.63 19.65
C ARG A 182 -2.14 3.37 18.72
N ASP A 183 -2.65 4.44 18.14
CA ASP A 183 -3.65 4.37 17.08
C ASP A 183 -2.94 4.26 15.73
N VAL A 184 -3.29 3.24 14.97
CA VAL A 184 -2.77 2.96 13.64
C VAL A 184 -3.92 3.02 12.66
N VAL A 185 -3.84 3.96 11.72
CA VAL A 185 -4.78 4.11 10.60
C VAL A 185 -3.97 3.95 9.33
N ALA A 186 -4.25 2.91 8.57
CA ALA A 186 -3.46 2.57 7.41
C ALA A 186 -4.31 2.03 6.27
N TRP A 187 -3.80 2.21 5.06
CA TRP A 187 -4.32 1.56 3.86
C TRP A 187 -3.95 0.08 3.84
N ALA A 188 -4.94 -0.80 3.79
CA ALA A 188 -4.74 -2.24 3.62
C ALA A 188 -4.97 -2.62 2.14
N ALA A 189 -3.87 -2.78 1.40
CA ALA A 189 -3.91 -3.08 -0.04
C ALA A 189 -4.66 -4.39 -0.37
N ALA A 190 -4.57 -5.41 0.48
CA ALA A 190 -5.21 -6.70 0.27
C ALA A 190 -6.75 -6.62 0.29
N SER A 191 -7.31 -5.87 1.24
CA SER A 191 -8.76 -5.66 1.37
C SER A 191 -9.27 -4.44 0.61
N LYS A 192 -8.37 -3.61 0.07
CA LYS A 192 -8.68 -2.32 -0.57
C LYS A 192 -9.53 -1.42 0.33
N ALA A 193 -9.17 -1.38 1.61
CA ALA A 193 -9.88 -0.61 2.63
C ALA A 193 -8.92 -0.04 3.67
N ILE A 194 -9.41 0.95 4.42
CA ILE A 194 -8.72 1.50 5.59
C ILE A 194 -8.92 0.57 6.76
N VAL A 195 -7.84 0.30 7.46
CA VAL A 195 -7.82 -0.43 8.72
C VAL A 195 -7.42 0.55 9.82
N ALA A 196 -8.28 0.67 10.83
CA ALA A 196 -8.03 1.47 12.02
C ALA A 196 -7.97 0.53 13.23
N ARG A 197 -6.79 0.45 13.86
CA ARG A 197 -6.55 -0.37 15.05
C ARG A 197 -5.94 0.49 16.16
N ARG A 198 -6.47 0.31 17.36
CA ARG A 198 -5.82 0.76 18.59
C ARG A 198 -5.01 -0.41 19.13
N GLN A 199 -3.70 -0.22 19.22
CA GLN A 199 -2.75 -1.23 19.64
C GLN A 199 -2.26 -0.91 21.05
N LEU A 200 -2.39 -1.86 21.97
CA LEU A 200 -1.64 -1.87 23.23
C LEU A 200 -0.33 -2.61 22.99
N ARG A 201 0.80 -1.98 23.29
CA ARG A 201 2.13 -2.47 22.87
C ARG A 201 3.13 -2.36 24.00
N VAL A 202 4.13 -3.22 24.01
CA VAL A 202 5.39 -3.05 24.76
C VAL A 202 6.49 -2.86 23.74
N GLY A 203 7.03 -1.65 23.66
CA GLY A 203 7.84 -1.24 22.52
C GLY A 203 7.07 -1.47 21.20
N GLU A 204 7.67 -2.23 20.28
CA GLU A 204 7.03 -2.59 19.00
C GLU A 204 6.22 -3.90 19.05
N ALA A 205 6.23 -4.62 20.17
CA ALA A 205 5.46 -5.86 20.31
C ALA A 205 4.01 -5.56 20.70
N VAL A 206 3.07 -5.94 19.84
CA VAL A 206 1.63 -5.68 20.03
C VAL A 206 1.00 -6.75 20.92
N ILE A 207 0.55 -6.36 22.12
CA ILE A 207 -0.15 -7.21 23.09
C ILE A 207 -1.59 -7.44 22.67
N ARG A 208 -2.30 -6.36 22.32
CA ARG A 208 -3.72 -6.39 22.03
C ARG A 208 -4.06 -5.37 20.96
N GLU A 209 -4.93 -5.75 20.03
CA GLU A 209 -5.48 -4.85 19.02
C GLU A 209 -7.00 -4.79 19.14
N THR A 210 -7.56 -3.59 19.07
CA THR A 210 -9.00 -3.38 18.97
C THR A 210 -9.33 -2.47 17.80
N ALA A 211 -10.52 -2.66 17.21
CA ALA A 211 -11.04 -1.67 16.26
C ALA A 211 -11.37 -0.38 17.01
N PHE A 212 -11.13 0.76 16.38
CA PHE A 212 -11.58 2.06 16.88
C PHE A 212 -12.09 2.92 15.73
N ALA A 213 -12.81 3.99 16.06
CA ALA A 213 -13.25 4.97 15.08
C ALA A 213 -12.12 6.03 14.90
N PRO A 214 -11.45 6.07 13.74
CA PRO A 214 -10.39 7.04 13.49
C PRO A 214 -10.95 8.45 13.27
N ALA A 215 -10.12 9.46 13.52
CA ALA A 215 -10.43 10.83 13.15
C ALA A 215 -10.55 10.97 11.61
N PRO A 216 -11.43 11.85 11.09
CA PRO A 216 -11.63 12.03 9.65
C PRO A 216 -10.33 12.32 8.89
N GLU A 217 -9.42 13.10 9.46
CA GLU A 217 -8.15 13.48 8.84
C GLU A 217 -7.25 12.26 8.60
N ALA A 218 -7.17 11.35 9.58
CA ALA A 218 -6.40 10.11 9.43
C ALA A 218 -7.01 9.15 8.38
N VAL A 219 -8.33 9.18 8.21
CA VAL A 219 -9.02 8.44 7.14
C VAL A 219 -8.66 9.02 5.78
N VAL A 220 -8.68 10.35 5.65
CA VAL A 220 -8.30 11.05 4.42
C VAL A 220 -6.87 10.69 4.03
N ASP A 221 -5.89 10.85 4.93
CA ASP A 221 -4.49 10.56 4.66
C ASP A 221 -4.26 9.10 4.22
N ALA A 222 -4.88 8.14 4.93
CA ALA A 222 -4.79 6.73 4.58
C ALA A 222 -5.46 6.42 3.23
N MET A 223 -6.60 7.06 2.91
CA MET A 223 -7.26 6.85 1.62
C MET A 223 -6.42 7.44 0.47
N LEU A 224 -5.81 8.61 0.66
CA LEU A 224 -4.94 9.23 -0.34
C LEU A 224 -3.74 8.33 -0.68
N GLN A 225 -3.12 7.69 0.33
CA GLN A 225 -2.09 6.68 0.11
C GLN A 225 -2.62 5.49 -0.71
N GLY A 226 -3.84 5.04 -0.42
CA GLY A 226 -4.51 3.98 -1.17
C GLY A 226 -4.78 4.34 -2.63
N VAL A 227 -5.23 5.57 -2.88
CA VAL A 227 -5.46 6.10 -4.24
C VAL A 227 -4.14 6.13 -5.02
N ARG A 228 -3.05 6.64 -4.43
CA ARG A 228 -1.71 6.63 -5.04
C ARG A 228 -1.23 5.22 -5.38
N ALA A 229 -1.44 4.26 -4.49
CA ALA A 229 -1.04 2.87 -4.71
C ALA A 229 -1.84 2.16 -5.83
N ILE A 230 -3.10 2.55 -6.05
CA ILE A 230 -3.99 1.93 -7.05
C ILE A 230 -3.96 2.68 -8.41
N GLY A 231 -3.63 3.97 -8.39
CA GLY A 231 -3.83 4.91 -9.47
C GLY A 231 -5.25 5.50 -9.49
N VAL A 232 -5.36 6.80 -9.73
CA VAL A 232 -6.60 7.60 -9.63
C VAL A 232 -7.76 6.99 -10.40
N LYS A 233 -7.53 6.65 -11.68
CA LYS A 233 -8.53 6.04 -12.57
C LYS A 233 -9.15 4.77 -11.98
N ASN A 234 -8.30 3.88 -11.49
CA ASN A 234 -8.72 2.57 -10.97
C ASN A 234 -9.39 2.68 -9.60
N ALA A 235 -8.93 3.64 -8.78
CA ALA A 235 -9.48 3.92 -7.47
C ALA A 235 -10.91 4.48 -7.57
N LEU A 236 -11.11 5.50 -8.42
CA LEU A 236 -12.44 6.11 -8.66
C LEU A 236 -13.33 5.30 -9.60
N GLY A 237 -12.78 4.34 -10.34
CA GLY A 237 -13.57 3.49 -11.24
C GLY A 237 -14.10 4.27 -12.44
N TRP A 238 -13.26 5.13 -13.04
CA TRP A 238 -13.67 5.95 -14.17
C TRP A 238 -14.22 5.14 -15.35
N SER A 239 -15.32 5.64 -15.90
CA SER A 239 -15.90 5.10 -17.12
C SER A 239 -15.08 5.51 -18.35
N GLU A 240 -15.30 4.83 -19.48
CA GLU A 240 -14.69 5.25 -20.75
C GLU A 240 -15.12 6.67 -21.15
N LYS A 241 -16.32 7.12 -20.77
CA LYS A 241 -16.78 8.49 -21.00
C LYS A 241 -15.92 9.51 -20.25
N THR A 242 -15.59 9.23 -18.98
CA THR A 242 -14.76 10.10 -18.14
C THR A 242 -13.32 10.16 -18.65
N GLU A 243 -12.79 9.01 -19.04
CA GLU A 243 -11.48 8.91 -19.66
C GLU A 243 -11.42 9.63 -21.03
N GLN A 244 -12.49 9.55 -21.82
CA GLN A 244 -12.58 10.24 -23.09
C GLN A 244 -12.64 11.76 -22.92
N TRP A 245 -13.36 12.25 -21.89
CA TRP A 245 -13.33 13.66 -21.50
C TRP A 245 -11.91 14.11 -21.16
N ARG A 246 -11.24 13.36 -20.28
CA ARG A 246 -9.86 13.60 -19.88
C ARG A 246 -8.91 13.69 -21.09
N ARG A 247 -8.95 12.70 -21.99
CA ARG A 247 -8.10 12.66 -23.18
C ARG A 247 -8.32 13.87 -24.09
N ARG A 248 -9.55 14.35 -24.21
CA ARG A 248 -9.87 15.54 -25.02
C ARG A 248 -9.33 16.83 -24.40
N VAL A 249 -9.45 16.97 -23.08
CA VAL A 249 -8.89 18.11 -22.35
C VAL A 249 -7.36 18.11 -22.48
N MET A 250 -6.72 16.97 -22.22
CA MET A 250 -5.27 16.81 -22.38
C MET A 250 -4.80 17.11 -23.80
N TRP A 251 -5.45 16.53 -24.80
CA TRP A 251 -5.12 16.78 -26.20
C TRP A 251 -5.27 18.25 -26.60
N SER A 252 -6.32 18.91 -26.13
CA SER A 252 -6.55 20.33 -26.40
C SER A 252 -5.50 21.22 -25.72
N ARG A 253 -5.10 20.88 -24.48
CA ARG A 253 -4.00 21.54 -23.77
C ARG A 253 -2.68 21.40 -24.53
N ASP A 254 -2.34 20.17 -24.91
CA ASP A 254 -1.11 19.85 -25.65
C ASP A 254 -1.08 20.51 -27.05
N SER A 255 -2.26 20.85 -27.59
CA SER A 255 -2.40 21.58 -28.86
C SER A 255 -2.32 23.11 -28.71
N GLY A 256 -1.97 23.62 -27.51
CA GLY A 256 -1.69 25.03 -27.25
C GLY A 256 -2.78 25.82 -26.52
N ASP A 257 -3.76 25.15 -25.88
CA ASP A 257 -4.70 25.81 -24.96
C ASP A 257 -4.17 25.75 -23.52
N ASP A 258 -3.24 26.65 -23.19
CA ASP A 258 -2.56 26.72 -21.89
C ASP A 258 -3.51 27.03 -20.71
N ALA A 259 -4.74 27.48 -20.98
CA ALA A 259 -5.74 27.76 -19.95
C ALA A 259 -6.40 26.49 -19.38
N LEU A 260 -6.35 25.37 -20.10
CA LEU A 260 -6.88 24.09 -19.62
C LEU A 260 -5.98 23.52 -18.53
N PRO A 261 -6.51 22.87 -17.48
CA PRO A 261 -5.71 22.22 -16.44
C PRO A 261 -4.94 21.00 -16.96
N ASP A 262 -3.84 20.64 -16.29
CA ASP A 262 -3.15 19.38 -16.51
C ASP A 262 -3.91 18.26 -15.78
N LEU A 263 -4.51 17.36 -16.54
CA LEU A 263 -5.22 16.19 -16.04
C LEU A 263 -4.42 14.90 -16.26
N SER A 264 -3.10 14.97 -16.43
CA SER A 264 -2.22 13.80 -16.49
C SER A 264 -2.24 13.01 -15.17
N ASP A 265 -1.85 11.73 -15.20
CA ASP A 265 -1.89 10.89 -13.99
C ASP A 265 -1.00 11.50 -12.90
N ALA A 266 0.18 12.00 -13.30
CA ALA A 266 1.11 12.68 -12.41
C ALA A 266 0.52 13.96 -11.79
N ALA A 267 -0.12 14.82 -12.59
CA ALA A 267 -0.73 16.05 -12.08
C ALA A 267 -1.89 15.77 -11.13
N LEU A 268 -2.74 14.79 -11.44
CA LEU A 268 -3.86 14.39 -10.60
C LEU A 268 -3.40 13.78 -9.28
N GLU A 269 -2.34 12.95 -9.29
CA GLU A 269 -1.76 12.33 -8.10
C GLU A 269 -1.03 13.35 -7.20
N ALA A 270 -0.41 14.36 -7.79
CA ALA A 270 0.27 15.44 -7.08
C ALA A 270 -0.69 16.40 -6.38
N SER A 271 -1.93 16.52 -6.87
CA SER A 271 -2.95 17.46 -6.38
C SER A 271 -4.10 16.81 -5.62
N LEU A 272 -3.98 15.53 -5.23
CA LEU A 272 -5.08 14.80 -4.57
C LEU A 272 -5.59 15.49 -3.30
N GLU A 273 -4.68 16.09 -2.53
CA GLU A 273 -4.98 16.88 -1.33
C GLU A 273 -5.93 18.05 -1.61
N GLU A 274 -5.91 18.60 -2.82
CA GLU A 274 -6.69 19.77 -3.20
C GLU A 274 -8.09 19.38 -3.70
N TRP A 275 -8.17 18.44 -4.64
CA TRP A 275 -9.43 18.15 -5.34
C TRP A 275 -10.18 16.93 -4.80
N LEU A 276 -9.48 15.94 -4.25
CA LEU A 276 -10.09 14.69 -3.80
C LEU A 276 -10.28 14.65 -2.28
N ALA A 277 -9.28 15.08 -1.51
CA ALA A 277 -9.29 14.99 -0.04
C ALA A 277 -10.55 15.56 0.64
N PRO A 278 -11.14 16.70 0.20
CA PRO A 278 -12.38 17.21 0.79
C PRO A 278 -13.57 16.25 0.69
N MET A 279 -13.54 15.30 -0.25
CA MET A 279 -14.60 14.31 -0.50
C MET A 279 -14.38 12.98 0.25
N LEU A 280 -13.23 12.81 0.92
CA LEU A 280 -12.83 11.57 1.57
C LEU A 280 -13.22 11.40 3.05
N PRO A 281 -13.72 12.41 3.80
CA PRO A 281 -14.21 12.16 5.17
C PRO A 281 -15.25 11.03 5.21
N GLY A 282 -14.96 9.99 6.00
CA GLY A 282 -15.82 8.81 6.14
C GLY A 282 -15.72 7.78 5.01
N VAL A 283 -14.92 8.01 3.97
CA VAL A 283 -14.69 7.06 2.88
C VAL A 283 -13.61 6.05 3.27
N THR A 284 -14.02 4.87 3.73
CA THR A 284 -13.12 3.87 4.33
C THR A 284 -12.74 2.71 3.41
N SER A 285 -13.19 2.69 2.16
CA SER A 285 -12.88 1.62 1.21
C SER A 285 -12.96 2.07 -0.24
N VAL A 286 -12.32 1.34 -1.16
CA VAL A 286 -12.45 1.61 -2.61
C VAL A 286 -13.88 1.42 -3.10
N SER A 287 -14.65 0.50 -2.51
CA SER A 287 -16.07 0.35 -2.86
C SER A 287 -16.90 1.56 -2.46
N ALA A 288 -16.58 2.21 -1.32
CA ALA A 288 -17.19 3.48 -0.94
C ALA A 288 -16.69 4.64 -1.83
N LEU A 289 -15.39 4.67 -2.14
CA LEU A 289 -14.76 5.67 -3.00
C LEU A 289 -15.41 5.71 -4.39
N ARG A 290 -15.72 4.55 -4.97
CA ARG A 290 -16.39 4.43 -6.28
C ARG A 290 -17.84 4.89 -6.29
N LYS A 291 -18.43 5.21 -5.13
CA LYS A 291 -19.75 5.84 -5.06
C LYS A 291 -19.68 7.35 -5.27
N LEU A 292 -18.48 7.94 -5.20
CA LEU A 292 -18.26 9.33 -5.57
C LEU A 292 -18.46 9.49 -7.09
N ASP A 293 -18.99 10.64 -7.50
CA ASP A 293 -19.11 10.99 -8.92
C ASP A 293 -17.74 11.40 -9.48
N GLY A 294 -16.94 10.42 -9.90
CA GLY A 294 -15.63 10.67 -10.50
C GLY A 294 -15.68 11.48 -11.80
N ASP A 295 -16.78 11.40 -12.56
CA ASP A 295 -16.97 12.23 -13.78
C ASP A 295 -17.18 13.69 -13.41
N GLY A 296 -18.06 13.92 -12.43
CA GLY A 296 -18.33 15.24 -11.86
C GLY A 296 -17.07 15.89 -11.27
N LEU A 297 -16.31 15.15 -10.46
CA LEU A 297 -15.07 15.64 -9.87
C LEU A 297 -14.06 16.09 -10.93
N LEU A 298 -13.84 15.26 -11.95
CA LEU A 298 -12.90 15.60 -13.02
C LEU A 298 -13.39 16.78 -13.87
N ARG A 299 -14.71 16.90 -14.08
CA ARG A 299 -15.30 18.05 -14.79
C ARG A 299 -15.18 19.35 -14.00
N CYS A 300 -15.30 19.31 -12.68
CA CYS A 300 -15.12 20.48 -11.82
C CYS A 300 -13.70 21.07 -11.86
N MET A 301 -12.71 20.30 -12.31
CA MET A 301 -11.34 20.80 -12.50
C MET A 301 -11.20 21.70 -13.73
N VAL A 302 -12.16 21.68 -14.66
CA VAL A 302 -12.16 22.48 -15.88
C VAL A 302 -13.24 23.55 -15.76
N ASP A 303 -12.88 24.83 -15.92
CA ASP A 303 -13.86 25.90 -15.87
C ASP A 303 -14.90 25.79 -17.00
N TYR A 304 -16.05 26.43 -16.80
CA TYR A 304 -17.19 26.32 -17.71
C TYR A 304 -16.88 26.74 -19.15
N GLU A 305 -16.17 27.85 -19.34
CA GLU A 305 -15.86 28.37 -20.66
C GLU A 305 -14.88 27.46 -21.39
N SER A 306 -13.83 27.00 -20.69
CA SER A 306 -12.88 26.03 -21.23
C SER A 306 -13.54 24.70 -21.55
N SER A 307 -14.47 24.24 -20.71
CA SER A 307 -15.23 23.03 -20.95
C SER A 307 -16.03 23.12 -22.25
N ARG A 308 -16.76 24.22 -22.46
CA ARG A 308 -17.49 24.49 -23.71
C ARG A 308 -16.57 24.55 -24.93
N ARG A 309 -15.38 25.17 -24.81
CA ARG A 309 -14.39 25.22 -25.90
C ARG A 309 -13.92 23.83 -26.29
N VAL A 310 -13.63 22.94 -25.32
CA VAL A 310 -13.23 21.55 -25.60
C VAL A 310 -14.39 20.76 -26.23
N GLU A 311 -15.63 20.99 -25.80
CA GLU A 311 -16.82 20.39 -26.43
C GLU A 311 -17.00 20.79 -27.89
N ALA A 312 -16.76 22.05 -28.24
CA ALA A 312 -16.88 22.53 -29.60
C ALA A 312 -15.70 22.13 -30.50
N SER A 313 -14.47 22.18 -29.98
CA SER A 313 -13.23 22.00 -30.77
C SER A 313 -12.79 20.54 -30.87
N CYS A 314 -13.11 19.73 -29.87
CA CYS A 314 -12.72 18.33 -29.77
C CYS A 314 -14.00 17.48 -29.74
N PRO A 315 -14.67 17.21 -30.87
CA PRO A 315 -15.91 16.43 -30.86
C PRO A 315 -15.70 15.00 -30.37
N THR A 316 -16.71 14.44 -29.71
CA THR A 316 -16.65 13.03 -29.27
C THR A 316 -16.83 12.04 -30.42
N HIS A 317 -17.60 12.43 -31.43
CA HIS A 317 -17.91 11.63 -32.60
C HIS A 317 -17.91 12.51 -33.86
N VAL A 318 -17.58 11.91 -34.99
CA VAL A 318 -17.77 12.49 -36.33
C VAL A 318 -18.93 11.78 -37.02
N VAL A 319 -19.86 12.56 -37.56
CA VAL A 319 -20.91 12.03 -38.45
C VAL A 319 -20.31 11.94 -39.84
N VAL A 320 -20.21 10.72 -40.37
CA VAL A 320 -19.70 10.48 -41.73
C VAL A 320 -20.85 10.42 -42.75
N PRO A 321 -20.61 10.52 -44.06
CA PRO A 321 -21.69 10.59 -45.06
C PRO A 321 -22.64 9.39 -45.05
N SER A 322 -22.22 8.22 -44.58
CA SER A 322 -23.13 7.07 -44.39
C SER A 322 -24.22 7.29 -43.33
N GLY A 323 -24.13 8.38 -42.55
CA GLY A 323 -24.97 8.68 -41.39
C GLY A 323 -24.47 8.06 -40.08
N SER A 324 -23.42 7.22 -40.13
CA SER A 324 -22.81 6.65 -38.93
C SER A 324 -22.15 7.72 -38.06
N LYS A 325 -22.28 7.58 -36.74
CA LYS A 325 -21.59 8.41 -35.74
C LYS A 325 -20.38 7.64 -35.23
N LEU A 326 -19.19 8.00 -35.71
CA LEU A 326 -17.97 7.27 -35.41
C LEU A 326 -17.21 7.97 -34.28
N PRO A 327 -16.74 7.25 -33.24
CA PRO A 327 -16.01 7.86 -32.14
C PRO A 327 -14.64 8.34 -32.59
N VAL A 328 -14.18 9.44 -31.99
CA VAL A 328 -12.83 9.98 -32.20
C VAL A 328 -11.93 9.54 -31.04
N ASP A 329 -10.77 9.00 -31.37
CA ASP A 329 -9.76 8.57 -30.40
C ASP A 329 -8.69 9.66 -30.24
N TYR A 330 -8.70 10.34 -29.10
CA TYR A 330 -7.72 11.37 -28.73
C TYR A 330 -6.53 10.80 -27.94
N GLY A 331 -6.54 9.50 -27.61
CA GLY A 331 -5.46 8.82 -26.88
C GLY A 331 -4.52 8.02 -27.78
N ALA A 332 -4.67 8.13 -29.10
CA ALA A 332 -3.85 7.39 -30.05
C ALA A 332 -2.37 7.81 -29.96
N PRO A 333 -1.42 6.86 -30.08
CA PRO A 333 0.00 7.18 -30.16
C PRO A 333 0.28 8.17 -31.31
N GLY A 334 1.12 9.17 -31.05
CA GLY A 334 1.48 10.19 -32.04
C GLY A 334 0.70 11.52 -31.93
N GLY A 335 -0.24 11.63 -30.98
CA GLY A 335 -0.84 12.91 -30.60
C GLY A 335 -1.82 13.51 -31.61
N THR A 336 -2.11 12.82 -32.71
CA THR A 336 -3.13 13.24 -33.69
C THR A 336 -4.43 12.49 -33.41
N PRO A 337 -5.61 13.15 -33.37
CA PRO A 337 -6.87 12.45 -33.16
C PRO A 337 -7.16 11.48 -34.30
N VAL A 338 -7.53 10.26 -33.95
CA VAL A 338 -7.76 9.17 -34.92
C VAL A 338 -9.25 8.95 -35.13
N LEU A 339 -9.66 8.91 -36.40
CA LEU A 339 -10.98 8.47 -36.84
C LEU A 339 -10.87 7.11 -37.54
N ARG A 340 -11.48 6.08 -36.94
CA ARG A 340 -11.52 4.73 -37.53
C ARG A 340 -12.82 4.56 -38.31
N ALA A 341 -12.72 4.42 -39.62
CA ALA A 341 -13.89 4.32 -40.49
C ALA A 341 -13.70 3.24 -41.54
N ARG A 342 -14.77 2.46 -41.81
CA ARG A 342 -14.77 1.62 -43.01
C ARG A 342 -14.77 2.52 -44.23
N LEU A 343 -13.98 2.15 -45.23
CA LEU A 343 -13.77 2.97 -46.42
C LEU A 343 -15.10 3.39 -47.09
N GLN A 344 -16.07 2.47 -47.16
CA GLN A 344 -17.38 2.71 -47.78
C GLN A 344 -18.24 3.75 -47.06
N GLU A 345 -17.96 3.99 -45.78
CA GLU A 345 -18.69 4.98 -44.98
C GLU A 345 -18.24 6.41 -45.26
N LEU A 346 -17.09 6.57 -45.92
CA LEU A 346 -16.47 7.86 -46.26
C LEU A 346 -16.65 8.24 -47.74
N PHE A 347 -17.33 7.45 -48.57
CA PHE A 347 -17.63 7.88 -49.95
C PHE A 347 -18.40 9.20 -49.94
N GLY A 348 -18.09 10.08 -50.90
CA GLY A 348 -18.62 11.44 -50.89
C GLY A 348 -17.92 12.41 -49.93
N MET A 349 -17.05 11.94 -49.02
CA MET A 349 -16.28 12.81 -48.11
C MET A 349 -14.94 13.17 -48.73
N THR A 350 -14.80 14.40 -49.23
CA THR A 350 -13.54 14.88 -49.84
C THR A 350 -12.58 15.49 -48.82
N GLU A 351 -13.11 16.20 -47.82
CA GLU A 351 -12.31 16.88 -46.81
C GLU A 351 -12.08 15.98 -45.58
N THR A 352 -10.84 15.97 -45.08
CA THR A 352 -10.52 15.27 -43.82
C THR A 352 -11.21 15.98 -42.65
N PRO A 353 -11.89 15.25 -41.75
CA PRO A 353 -12.36 15.81 -40.47
C PRO A 353 -11.23 16.49 -39.70
N ARG A 354 -11.56 17.59 -39.03
CA ARG A 354 -10.58 18.38 -38.27
C ARG A 354 -11.02 18.61 -36.83
N ALA A 355 -10.06 18.66 -35.93
CA ALA A 355 -10.21 18.96 -34.51
C ALA A 355 -9.32 20.16 -34.11
N GLY A 356 -9.47 20.59 -32.86
CA GLY A 356 -8.70 21.69 -32.29
C GLY A 356 -9.34 23.04 -32.50
N ALA A 357 -8.81 24.06 -31.83
CA ALA A 357 -9.27 25.43 -31.96
C ALA A 357 -9.30 25.83 -33.45
N ASN A 358 -10.43 26.41 -33.90
CA ASN A 358 -10.66 26.77 -35.30
C ASN A 358 -10.50 25.63 -36.31
N LYS A 359 -10.57 24.36 -35.87
CA LYS A 359 -10.45 23.16 -36.73
C LYS A 359 -9.12 23.12 -37.50
N THR A 360 -8.01 23.43 -36.85
CA THR A 360 -6.69 23.50 -37.50
C THR A 360 -6.06 22.13 -37.75
N VAL A 361 -6.30 21.15 -36.88
CA VAL A 361 -5.64 19.83 -36.93
C VAL A 361 -6.48 18.84 -37.74
N ALA A 362 -5.93 18.31 -38.83
CA ALA A 362 -6.55 17.21 -39.57
C ALA A 362 -6.45 15.90 -38.79
N MET A 363 -7.56 15.19 -38.67
CA MET A 363 -7.58 13.88 -38.02
C MET A 363 -6.86 12.84 -38.88
N GLU A 364 -6.21 11.89 -38.22
CA GLU A 364 -5.68 10.71 -38.88
C GLU A 364 -6.83 9.71 -39.12
N VAL A 365 -7.11 9.42 -40.39
CA VAL A 365 -8.17 8.51 -40.80
C VAL A 365 -7.59 7.12 -41.00
N HIS A 366 -7.96 6.22 -40.11
CA HIS A 366 -7.67 4.80 -40.24
C HIS A 366 -8.77 4.17 -41.10
N LEU A 367 -8.46 3.98 -42.37
CA LEU A 367 -9.35 3.36 -43.33
C LEU A 367 -9.37 1.86 -43.08
N LEU A 368 -10.56 1.33 -42.84
CA LEU A 368 -10.80 -0.08 -42.54
C LEU A 368 -11.46 -0.80 -43.71
N SER A 369 -11.14 -2.08 -43.85
CA SER A 369 -11.85 -3.02 -44.71
C SER A 369 -13.28 -3.28 -44.19
N PRO A 370 -14.15 -3.93 -44.98
CA PRO A 370 -15.49 -4.32 -44.51
C PRO A 370 -15.48 -5.19 -43.24
N ALA A 371 -14.40 -5.94 -43.01
CA ALA A 371 -14.22 -6.77 -41.81
C ALA A 371 -13.53 -6.01 -40.65
N GLY A 372 -13.36 -4.70 -40.74
CA GLY A 372 -12.78 -3.86 -39.68
C GLY A 372 -11.25 -3.93 -39.59
N ARG A 373 -10.55 -4.51 -40.57
CA ARG A 373 -9.09 -4.57 -40.58
C ARG A 373 -8.49 -3.28 -41.16
N PRO A 374 -7.45 -2.68 -40.57
CA PRO A 374 -6.76 -1.54 -41.16
C PRO A 374 -6.24 -1.86 -42.56
N VAL A 375 -6.49 -0.96 -43.52
CA VAL A 375 -5.99 -1.09 -44.90
C VAL A 375 -5.11 0.09 -45.31
N GLN A 376 -5.40 1.29 -44.81
CA GLN A 376 -4.62 2.49 -45.10
C GLN A 376 -4.78 3.48 -43.93
N VAL A 377 -3.74 4.27 -43.69
CA VAL A 377 -3.78 5.42 -42.78
C VAL A 377 -3.51 6.67 -43.61
N THR A 378 -4.28 7.74 -43.39
CA THR A 378 -4.08 9.02 -44.08
C THR A 378 -4.51 10.21 -43.21
N THR A 379 -3.82 11.33 -43.30
CA THR A 379 -4.24 12.63 -42.77
C THR A 379 -4.82 13.55 -43.86
N ASP A 380 -4.72 13.13 -45.12
CA ASP A 380 -5.25 13.83 -46.30
C ASP A 380 -6.15 12.87 -47.09
N LEU A 381 -7.45 12.97 -46.84
CA LEU A 381 -8.45 12.12 -47.47
C LEU A 381 -8.58 12.45 -48.97
N LYS A 382 -8.39 13.71 -49.36
CA LYS A 382 -8.43 14.15 -50.76
C LYS A 382 -7.31 13.53 -51.58
N SER A 383 -6.08 13.57 -51.07
CA SER A 383 -4.93 12.92 -51.73
C SER A 383 -5.09 11.41 -51.79
N PHE A 384 -5.65 10.78 -50.74
CA PHE A 384 -5.94 9.35 -50.74
C PHE A 384 -6.88 8.95 -51.88
N TRP A 385 -7.99 9.68 -52.07
CA TRP A 385 -8.94 9.40 -53.15
C TRP A 385 -8.31 9.51 -54.53
N ALA A 386 -7.48 10.52 -54.75
CA ALA A 386 -6.85 10.75 -56.04
C ALA A 386 -5.77 9.71 -56.39
N ASN A 387 -5.00 9.26 -55.39
CA ASN A 387 -3.72 8.58 -55.66
C ASN A 387 -3.68 7.12 -55.21
N ALA A 388 -4.36 6.75 -54.12
CA ALA A 388 -4.20 5.44 -53.48
C ALA A 388 -5.47 4.58 -53.48
N TYR A 389 -6.64 5.19 -53.64
CA TYR A 389 -7.93 4.49 -53.57
C TYR A 389 -8.03 3.33 -54.57
N HIS A 390 -7.62 3.51 -55.83
CA HIS A 390 -7.83 2.52 -56.88
C HIS A 390 -7.06 1.22 -56.63
N ASP A 391 -5.86 1.31 -56.05
CA ASP A 391 -5.06 0.14 -55.68
C ASP A 391 -5.69 -0.62 -54.51
N VAL A 392 -6.12 0.12 -53.47
CA VAL A 392 -6.85 -0.45 -52.33
C VAL A 392 -8.16 -1.09 -52.80
N ALA A 393 -8.92 -0.43 -53.67
CA ALA A 393 -10.17 -0.94 -54.21
C ALA A 393 -9.95 -2.20 -55.05
N LYS A 394 -8.86 -2.30 -55.82
CA LYS A 394 -8.50 -3.50 -56.59
C LYS A 394 -8.25 -4.71 -55.69
N GLU A 395 -7.47 -4.53 -54.62
CA GLU A 395 -7.24 -5.59 -53.62
C GLU A 395 -8.54 -5.97 -52.90
N MET A 396 -9.30 -4.98 -52.44
CA MET A 396 -10.52 -5.19 -51.68
C MET A 396 -11.63 -5.81 -52.53
N ARG A 397 -11.71 -5.53 -53.83
CA ARG A 397 -12.66 -6.17 -54.74
C ARG A 397 -12.43 -7.67 -54.87
N GLY A 398 -11.17 -8.11 -54.82
CA GLY A 398 -10.81 -9.54 -54.78
C GLY A 398 -11.23 -10.22 -53.47
N ARG A 399 -10.93 -9.59 -52.32
CA ARG A 399 -11.26 -10.16 -51.00
C ARG A 399 -12.74 -10.03 -50.60
N TYR A 400 -13.41 -8.99 -51.08
CA TYR A 400 -14.78 -8.62 -50.71
C TYR A 400 -15.63 -8.29 -51.96
N PRO A 401 -15.89 -9.25 -52.85
CA PRO A 401 -16.54 -9.02 -54.15
C PRO A 401 -18.01 -8.59 -54.05
N LYS A 402 -18.68 -8.88 -52.92
CA LYS A 402 -20.09 -8.51 -52.69
C LYS A 402 -20.26 -7.04 -52.28
N HIS A 403 -19.18 -6.33 -51.97
CA HIS A 403 -19.22 -4.94 -51.50
C HIS A 403 -19.11 -3.95 -52.66
N TYR A 404 -19.61 -2.74 -52.42
CA TYR A 404 -19.59 -1.64 -53.38
C TYR A 404 -18.21 -0.95 -53.43
N TRP A 405 -17.60 -0.93 -54.61
CA TRP A 405 -16.30 -0.33 -54.90
C TRP A 405 -16.42 0.55 -56.17
N PRO A 406 -16.92 1.80 -56.05
CA PRO A 406 -17.16 2.70 -57.17
C PRO A 406 -15.90 3.02 -57.96
N GLU A 407 -16.07 3.49 -59.20
CA GLU A 407 -14.96 4.07 -59.96
C GLU A 407 -14.59 5.45 -59.42
N ASP A 408 -15.58 6.30 -59.13
CA ASP A 408 -15.38 7.59 -58.47
C ASP A 408 -15.86 7.55 -57.00
N PRO A 409 -14.95 7.50 -56.01
CA PRO A 409 -15.32 7.47 -54.59
C PRO A 409 -15.75 8.85 -54.04
N THR A 410 -15.45 9.94 -54.75
CA THR A 410 -15.69 11.31 -54.26
C THR A 410 -17.12 11.78 -54.45
N THR A 411 -17.88 11.13 -55.34
CA THR A 411 -19.30 11.41 -55.60
C THR A 411 -20.22 10.23 -55.28
N ALA A 412 -19.66 9.06 -54.96
CA ALA A 412 -20.43 7.87 -54.65
C ALA A 412 -21.25 7.97 -53.35
N GLU A 413 -22.42 7.33 -53.32
CA GLU A 413 -23.25 7.25 -52.13
C GLU A 413 -22.58 6.37 -51.07
N ALA A 414 -22.29 6.95 -49.90
CA ALA A 414 -21.75 6.20 -48.78
C ALA A 414 -22.74 5.18 -48.24
N THR A 415 -22.21 4.04 -47.79
CA THR A 415 -23.03 3.00 -47.20
C THR A 415 -22.31 2.30 -46.05
N ASN A 416 -23.07 1.98 -45.01
CA ASN A 416 -22.60 1.15 -43.91
C ASN A 416 -22.95 -0.35 -44.10
N ARG A 417 -23.56 -0.70 -45.24
CA ARG A 417 -24.04 -2.06 -45.58
C ARG A 417 -23.20 -2.68 -46.70
N ALA A 418 -23.21 -4.00 -46.77
CA ALA A 418 -22.55 -4.73 -47.85
C ALA A 418 -23.13 -4.40 -49.24
N LYS A 419 -24.40 -3.99 -49.33
CA LYS A 419 -25.04 -3.59 -50.59
C LYS A 419 -25.82 -2.27 -50.38
N PRO A 420 -25.55 -1.22 -51.18
CA PRO A 420 -26.28 0.05 -51.08
C PRO A 420 -27.76 -0.16 -51.45
N ARG A 421 -28.64 0.69 -50.87
CA ARG A 421 -30.08 0.61 -51.15
C ARG A 421 -30.30 1.08 -52.59
N LYS A 422 -30.91 0.27 -53.45
CA LYS A 422 -31.41 0.78 -54.74
C LYS A 422 -32.46 1.83 -54.43
N THR A 423 -32.13 3.10 -54.62
CA THR A 423 -33.12 4.15 -54.80
C THR A 423 -33.94 3.77 -56.04
N LYS A 424 -35.25 3.61 -55.84
CA LYS A 424 -36.22 3.30 -56.88
C LYS A 424 -36.59 4.57 -57.63
#